data_AF-A0A1I2V3Z0-F1
#
_entry.id   AF-A0A1I2V3Z0-F1
#
_cell.length_a   1.000
_cell.length_b   1.000
_cell.length_c   1.000
_cell.angle_alpha   90.00
_cell.angle_beta   90.00
_cell.angle_gamma   90.00
#
_symmetry.space_group_name_H-M   'P 1'
#
loop_
_entity.id
_entity.type
_entity.pdbx_description
1 polymer ?
#
loop_
_entity_poly.entity_id
_entity_poly.type
_entity_poly.pdbx_seq_one_letter_code
_entity_poly.pdbx_strand_id
1 'polypeptide(L)'
;DLTSLFVFYEFPMEIRRSIYTTNLIENLNKNLKRGTKRKEQFPNEDSLERYVCSFYCDYNQTMDRRVHRGFKECRSELEAMFM
;
A
#
# COMPACT_ATOMS: atom_id res chain seq x y z
N ASP A 1 -6.83 -14.95 -17.61
CA ASP A 1 -7.82 -13.96 -18.01
C ASP A 1 -7.15 -12.59 -18.00
N LEU A 2 -7.19 -11.86 -19.12
CA LEU A 2 -6.55 -10.53 -19.24
C LEU A 2 -7.51 -9.40 -18.83
N THR A 3 -8.79 -9.71 -18.63
CA THR A 3 -9.83 -8.75 -18.29
C THR A 3 -9.48 -7.98 -17.01
N SER A 4 -8.93 -8.67 -16.01
CA SER A 4 -8.49 -8.07 -14.74
C SER A 4 -7.36 -7.05 -14.89
N LEU A 5 -6.56 -7.10 -15.97
CA LEU A 5 -5.45 -6.17 -16.20
C LEU A 5 -5.94 -4.79 -16.66
N PHE A 6 -7.13 -4.73 -17.27
CA PHE A 6 -7.68 -3.49 -17.84
C PHE A 6 -8.72 -2.80 -16.95
N VAL A 7 -9.16 -3.42 -15.85
CA VAL A 7 -10.16 -2.87 -14.93
C VAL A 7 -9.77 -1.49 -14.41
N PHE A 8 -8.47 -1.18 -14.27
CA PHE A 8 -8.03 0.13 -13.81
C PHE A 8 -8.43 1.29 -14.75
N TYR A 9 -8.77 1.02 -16.02
CA TYR A 9 -9.28 2.04 -16.95
C TYR A 9 -10.68 2.52 -16.59
N GLU A 10 -11.44 1.79 -15.78
CA GLU A 10 -12.76 2.19 -15.30
C GLU A 10 -12.69 3.31 -14.24
N PHE A 11 -11.51 3.53 -13.67
CA PHE A 11 -11.28 4.57 -12.66
C PHE A 11 -10.88 5.92 -13.29
N PRO A 12 -11.03 7.03 -12.53
CA PRO A 12 -10.65 8.37 -12.97
C PRO A 12 -9.19 8.44 -13.40
N MET A 13 -8.91 9.24 -14.46
CA MET A 13 -7.59 9.33 -15.08
C MET A 13 -6.50 9.74 -14.06
N GLU A 14 -6.89 10.55 -13.08
CA GLU A 14 -6.08 11.10 -11.99
C GLU A 14 -5.41 9.99 -11.17
N ILE A 15 -6.10 8.86 -10.94
CA ILE A 15 -5.61 7.76 -10.08
C ILE A 15 -5.08 6.55 -10.85
N ARG A 16 -5.31 6.46 -12.17
CA ARG A 16 -4.84 5.30 -12.98
C ARG A 16 -3.35 5.02 -12.82
N ARG A 17 -2.52 6.07 -12.80
CA ARG A 17 -1.06 5.91 -12.60
C ARG A 17 -0.73 5.30 -11.24
N SER A 18 -1.50 5.68 -10.22
CA SER A 18 -1.33 5.18 -8.86
C SER A 18 -1.81 3.74 -8.69
N ILE A 19 -2.82 3.32 -9.45
CA ILE A 19 -3.27 1.93 -9.50
C ILE A 19 -2.27 1.07 -10.29
N TYR A 20 -1.76 1.59 -11.42
CA TYR A 20 -0.86 0.84 -12.30
C TYR A 20 0.56 0.66 -11.73
N THR A 21 1.03 1.58 -10.89
CA THR A 21 2.39 1.51 -10.36
C THR A 21 2.51 0.52 -9.20
N THR A 22 3.58 -0.27 -9.22
CA THR A 22 3.98 -1.16 -8.12
C THR A 22 4.87 -0.48 -7.07
N ASN A 23 5.25 0.79 -7.28
CA ASN A 23 6.21 1.50 -6.43
C ASN A 23 5.82 1.53 -4.95
N LEU A 24 4.52 1.64 -4.63
CA LEU A 24 4.02 1.67 -3.26
C LEU A 24 4.30 0.35 -2.54
N ILE A 25 3.89 -0.77 -3.13
CA ILE A 25 4.08 -2.10 -2.56
C ILE A 25 5.56 -2.50 -2.56
N GLU A 26 6.33 -2.11 -3.58
CA GLU A 26 7.76 -2.37 -3.66
C GLU A 26 8.53 -1.63 -2.57
N ASN A 27 8.23 -0.36 -2.35
CA ASN A 27 8.85 0.43 -1.29
C ASN A 27 8.49 -0.11 0.11
N LEU A 28 7.23 -0.49 0.33
CA LEU A 28 6.80 -1.12 1.58
C LEU A 28 7.57 -2.43 1.82
N ASN A 29 7.59 -3.33 0.84
CA ASN A 29 8.29 -4.61 0.93
C ASN A 29 9.79 -4.44 1.13
N LYS A 30 10.40 -3.44 0.47
CA LYS A 30 11.82 -3.11 0.65
C LYS A 30 12.12 -2.66 2.08
N ASN A 31 11.26 -1.83 2.66
CA ASN A 31 11.42 -1.36 4.04
C ASN A 31 11.25 -2.49 5.05
N LEU A 32 10.24 -3.35 4.87
CA LEU A 32 10.02 -4.52 5.72
C LEU A 32 11.23 -5.47 5.65
N LYS A 33 11.66 -5.85 4.43
CA LYS A 33 12.84 -6.72 4.23
C LYS A 33 14.10 -6.15 4.88
N ARG A 34 14.33 -4.83 4.78
CA ARG A 34 15.47 -4.17 5.44
C ARG A 34 15.35 -4.22 6.97
N GLY A 35 14.14 -4.11 7.50
CA GLY A 35 13.85 -4.26 8.92
C GLY A 35 14.16 -5.68 9.41
N THR A 36 13.57 -6.67 8.78
CA THR A 36 13.74 -8.10 9.10
C THR A 36 15.20 -8.52 9.01
N LYS A 37 15.94 -8.10 7.97
CA LYS A 37 17.37 -8.42 7.82
C LYS A 37 18.24 -7.91 8.97
N ARG A 38 17.91 -6.76 9.57
CA ARG A 38 18.67 -6.21 10.71
C ARG A 38 18.48 -6.99 12.01
N LYS A 39 17.44 -7.82 12.12
CA LYS A 39 17.20 -8.65 13.30
C LYS A 39 18.00 -9.96 13.27
N GLU A 40 18.50 -10.36 12.09
CA GLU A 40 19.26 -11.60 11.81
C GLU A 40 18.50 -12.91 12.12
N GLN A 41 17.94 -13.06 13.31
CA GLN A 41 17.12 -14.20 13.73
C GLN A 41 15.97 -13.76 14.64
N PHE A 42 14.84 -14.45 14.54
CA PHE A 42 13.72 -14.32 15.47
C PHE A 42 13.73 -15.51 16.44
N PRO A 43 13.54 -15.28 17.75
CA PRO A 43 13.51 -16.36 18.75
C PRO A 43 12.43 -17.42 18.51
N ASN A 44 11.27 -17.01 17.98
CA ASN A 44 10.14 -17.88 17.64
C ASN A 44 9.20 -17.18 16.64
N GLU A 45 8.17 -17.89 16.17
CA GLU A 45 7.18 -17.37 15.22
C GLU A 45 6.39 -16.17 15.78
N ASP A 46 5.95 -16.22 17.04
CA ASP A 46 5.24 -15.12 17.70
C ASP A 46 6.05 -13.81 17.69
N SER A 47 7.37 -13.89 17.88
CA SER A 47 8.24 -12.72 17.85
C SER A 47 8.36 -12.11 16.45
N LEU A 48 8.30 -12.94 15.39
CA LEU A 48 8.22 -12.49 14.01
C LEU A 48 6.88 -11.82 13.74
N GLU A 49 5.77 -12.42 14.16
CA GLU A 49 4.43 -11.86 13.97
C GLU A 49 4.30 -10.49 14.64
N ARG A 50 4.72 -10.38 15.92
CA ARG A 50 4.73 -9.10 16.64
C ARG A 50 5.56 -8.03 15.95
N TYR A 51 6.72 -8.42 15.40
CA TYR A 51 7.58 -7.50 14.66
C TYR A 51 6.90 -6.98 13.40
N VAL A 52 6.29 -7.86 12.61
CA VAL A 52 5.57 -7.51 11.39
C VAL A 52 4.37 -6.62 11.71
N CYS A 53 3.59 -6.97 12.73
CA CYS A 53 2.46 -6.19 13.21
C CYS A 53 2.89 -4.76 13.60
N SER A 54 3.91 -4.64 14.47
CA SER A 54 4.45 -3.35 14.88
C SER A 54 4.94 -2.51 13.69
N PHE A 55 5.64 -3.13 12.73
CA PHE A 55 6.08 -2.44 11.52
C PHE A 55 4.91 -1.83 10.73
N TYR A 56 3.83 -2.59 10.56
CA TYR A 56 2.63 -2.10 9.85
C TYR A 56 1.87 -1.04 10.66
N CYS A 57 1.78 -1.16 11.98
CA CYS A 57 1.20 -0.12 12.83
C CYS A 57 1.95 1.21 12.67
N ASP A 58 3.28 1.18 12.77
CA ASP A 58 4.12 2.37 12.60
C ASP A 58 3.99 2.95 11.18
N TYR A 59 4.03 2.08 10.17
CA TYR A 59 3.86 2.50 8.77
C TYR A 59 2.50 3.17 8.55
N ASN A 60 1.42 2.54 9.01
CA ASN A 60 0.06 3.07 8.85
C ASN A 60 -0.09 4.41 9.55
N GLN A 61 0.42 4.58 10.77
CA GLN A 61 0.39 5.87 11.47
C GLN A 61 1.09 6.98 10.66
N THR A 62 2.19 6.68 9.98
CA THR A 62 2.88 7.67 9.13
C THR A 62 2.15 7.99 7.83
N MET A 63 1.38 7.03 7.29
CA MET A 63 0.64 7.17 6.03
C MET A 63 -0.79 7.70 6.22
N ASP A 64 -1.38 7.56 7.41
CA ASP A 64 -2.76 7.94 7.75
C ASP A 64 -3.10 9.39 7.32
N ARG A 65 -2.15 10.30 7.52
CA ARG A 65 -2.33 11.73 7.19
C ARG A 65 -2.07 12.06 5.72
N ARG A 66 -1.75 11.07 4.88
CA ARG A 66 -1.32 11.27 3.49
C ARG A 66 -2.39 10.78 2.54
N VAL A 67 -2.73 11.60 1.57
CA VAL A 67 -3.53 11.18 0.41
C VAL A 67 -2.57 10.95 -0.74
N HIS A 68 -2.65 9.77 -1.35
CA HIS A 68 -1.81 9.45 -2.51
C HIS A 68 -2.24 10.29 -3.73
N ARG A 69 -1.30 10.50 -4.66
CA ARG A 69 -1.51 11.38 -5.83
C ARG A 69 -2.78 11.02 -6.59
N GLY A 70 -3.56 12.03 -6.99
CA GLY A 70 -4.76 11.89 -7.81
C GLY A 70 -6.03 11.64 -7.01
N PHE A 71 -5.92 11.02 -5.83
CA PHE A 71 -7.09 10.64 -5.01
C PHE A 71 -7.80 11.84 -4.39
N LYS A 72 -7.09 12.95 -4.16
CA LYS A 72 -7.71 14.17 -3.61
C LYS A 72 -8.56 14.85 -4.68
N GLU A 73 -8.09 14.81 -5.92
CA GLU A 73 -8.65 15.49 -7.08
C GLU A 73 -9.92 14.81 -7.59
N CYS A 74 -9.98 13.48 -7.59
CA CYS A 74 -11.15 12.71 -8.03
C CYS A 74 -12.06 12.23 -6.89
N ARG A 75 -11.98 12.85 -5.70
CA ARG A 75 -12.69 12.38 -4.51
C ARG A 75 -14.21 12.29 -4.71
N SER A 76 -14.83 13.32 -5.28
CA SER A 76 -16.29 13.34 -5.50
C SER A 76 -16.75 12.29 -6.51
N GLU A 77 -15.94 12.00 -7.53
CA GLU A 77 -16.22 10.97 -8.53
C GLU A 77 -16.12 9.57 -7.90
N LEU A 78 -15.09 9.33 -7.08
CA LEU A 78 -14.95 8.09 -6.32
C LEU A 78 -16.10 7.89 -5.32
N GLU A 79 -16.52 8.96 -4.64
CA GLU A 79 -17.68 8.90 -3.74
C GLU A 79 -18.95 8.52 -4.52
N ALA A 80 -19.19 9.08 -5.71
CA ALA A 80 -20.32 8.71 -6.56
C ALA A 80 -20.26 7.29 -7.15
N MET A 81 -19.05 6.72 -7.31
CA MET A 81 -18.86 5.35 -7.81
C MET A 81 -19.14 4.27 -6.74
N PHE A 82 -18.90 4.58 -5.47
CA PHE A 82 -18.84 3.57 -4.39
C PHE A 82 -19.74 3.84 -3.17
N MET A 83 -20.39 5.01 -3.08
CA MET A 83 -21.37 5.35 -2.04
C MET A 83 -22.76 5.50 -2.62
#